data_AF-A0A4Q4CHS3-F1
#
_entry.id   AF-A0A4Q4CHS3-F1
#
_cell.length_a   1.000
_cell.length_b   1.000
_cell.length_c   1.000
_cell.angle_alpha   90.00
_cell.angle_beta   90.00
_cell.angle_gamma   90.00
#
_symmetry.space_group_name_H-M   'P 1'
#
loop_
_entity.id
_entity.type
_entity.pdbx_description
1 polymer ?
#
loop_
_entity_poly.entity_id
_entity_poly.type
_entity_poly.pdbx_seq_one_letter_code
_entity_poly.pdbx_strand_id
1 'polypeptide(L)'
;QDQVSAAFKAGELDRDVVVVVRFQGPQANGMPELHKLTPPLGVLQDKGFKVALVTDGRMSGASGKVPAAIHLTPEALAGGPIAKLRDGDIVRLCGHDGSIVALVDPAEWDARDQAATPAAHVGTGRELFAFMRHGADTAERGGSAMLAAAGL
;
A
#
# COMPACT_ATOMS: atom_id res chain seq x y z
N GLN A 1 -7.43 2.59 3.99
CA GLN A 1 -7.59 4.07 4.08
C GLN A 1 -8.36 4.52 5.32
N ASP A 2 -9.44 3.84 5.74
CA ASP A 2 -10.23 4.31 6.89
C ASP A 2 -9.46 4.24 8.23
N GLN A 3 -8.60 3.23 8.43
CA GLN A 3 -7.70 3.17 9.59
C GLN A 3 -6.74 4.37 9.67
N VAL A 4 -6.20 4.82 8.52
CA VAL A 4 -5.36 6.03 8.46
C VAL A 4 -6.17 7.27 8.85
N SER A 5 -7.42 7.38 8.38
CA SER A 5 -8.30 8.47 8.78
C SER A 5 -8.62 8.47 10.28
N ALA A 6 -8.75 7.28 10.89
CA ALA A 6 -8.95 7.14 12.33
C ALA A 6 -7.69 7.57 13.12
N ALA A 7 -6.52 7.05 12.75
CA ALA A 7 -5.23 7.41 13.37
C ALA A 7 -4.94 8.91 13.26
N PHE A 8 -5.22 9.52 12.11
CA PHE A 8 -5.10 10.97 11.91
C PHE A 8 -6.02 11.76 12.86
N LYS A 9 -7.29 11.37 12.97
CA LYS A 9 -8.24 12.03 13.89
C LYS A 9 -7.86 11.87 15.36
N ALA A 10 -7.20 10.76 15.71
CA ALA A 10 -6.68 10.50 17.03
C ALA A 10 -5.35 11.24 17.34
N GLY A 11 -4.73 11.89 16.34
CA GLY A 11 -3.45 12.59 16.49
C GLY A 11 -2.23 11.67 16.50
N GLU A 12 -2.39 10.38 16.20
CA GLU A 12 -1.32 9.37 16.22
C GLU A 12 -0.26 9.56 15.13
N LEU A 13 -0.58 10.37 14.12
CA LEU A 13 0.27 10.67 12.98
C LEU A 13 0.98 12.03 13.07
N ASP A 14 0.85 12.78 14.18
CA ASP A 14 1.50 14.08 14.38
C ASP A 14 3.01 13.93 14.70
N ARG A 15 3.74 13.37 13.73
CA ARG A 15 5.19 13.10 13.77
C ARG A 15 5.72 12.83 12.36
N ASP A 16 7.03 12.76 12.21
CA ASP A 16 7.64 12.22 11.00
C ASP A 16 7.23 10.74 10.84
N VAL A 17 6.61 10.38 9.71
CA VAL A 17 6.03 9.04 9.52
C VAL A 17 5.96 8.61 8.05
N VAL A 18 6.30 7.35 7.79
CA VAL A 18 5.95 6.67 6.54
C VAL A 18 4.67 5.89 6.78
N VAL A 19 3.56 6.33 6.19
CA VAL A 19 2.27 5.65 6.31
C VAL A 19 2.21 4.51 5.29
N VAL A 20 2.11 3.28 5.79
CA VAL A 20 2.04 2.07 4.96
C VAL A 20 0.60 1.59 4.88
N VAL A 21 0.04 1.51 3.67
CA VAL A 21 -1.31 1.01 3.44
C VAL A 21 -1.21 -0.25 2.61
N ARG A 22 -1.56 -1.39 3.20
CA ARG A 22 -1.39 -2.73 2.62
C ARG A 22 -2.70 -3.33 2.16
N PHE A 23 -2.61 -4.41 1.41
CA PHE A 23 -3.76 -5.18 0.93
C PHE A 23 -4.69 -4.31 0.07
N GLN A 24 -4.09 -3.43 -0.74
CA GLN A 24 -4.77 -2.59 -1.72
C GLN A 24 -4.36 -2.94 -3.16
N GLY A 25 -3.67 -4.05 -3.37
CA GLY A 25 -3.23 -4.52 -4.68
C GLY A 25 -4.36 -5.08 -5.56
N PRO A 26 -4.02 -5.45 -6.81
CA PRO A 26 -4.97 -6.04 -7.76
C PRO A 26 -5.71 -7.25 -7.19
N GLN A 27 -4.99 -8.22 -6.61
CA GLN A 27 -5.59 -9.44 -6.09
C GLN A 27 -6.30 -9.22 -4.75
N ALA A 28 -5.77 -8.33 -3.90
CA ALA A 28 -6.35 -8.04 -2.59
C ALA A 28 -7.80 -7.54 -2.68
N ASN A 29 -8.04 -6.47 -3.43
CA ASN A 29 -9.36 -5.83 -3.49
C ASN A 29 -9.66 -5.14 -4.82
N GLY A 30 -8.95 -5.50 -5.89
CA GLY A 30 -9.14 -4.91 -7.22
C GLY A 30 -8.49 -3.53 -7.38
N MET A 31 -7.53 -3.19 -6.51
CA MET A 31 -6.76 -1.96 -6.56
C MET A 31 -7.60 -0.66 -6.67
N PRO A 32 -8.47 -0.36 -5.69
CA PRO A 32 -9.26 0.87 -5.68
C PRO A 32 -8.37 2.10 -5.47
N GLU A 33 -8.83 3.26 -5.94
CA GLU A 33 -8.13 4.52 -5.70
C GLU A 33 -8.32 5.02 -4.25
N LEU A 34 -7.21 5.25 -3.57
CA LEU A 34 -7.15 5.65 -2.16
C LEU A 34 -7.26 7.18 -1.95
N HIS A 35 -8.27 7.80 -2.54
CA HIS A 35 -8.48 9.26 -2.56
C HIS A 35 -8.58 9.92 -1.17
N LYS A 36 -8.94 9.19 -0.11
CA LYS A 36 -9.06 9.76 1.25
C LYS A 36 -7.71 10.00 1.94
N LEU A 37 -6.59 9.56 1.36
CA LEU A 37 -5.27 9.67 1.99
C LEU A 37 -4.57 11.01 1.74
N THR A 38 -4.84 11.67 0.62
CA THR A 38 -4.13 12.91 0.25
C THR A 38 -4.37 14.06 1.25
N PRO A 39 -5.62 14.35 1.68
CA PRO A 39 -5.87 15.44 2.61
C PRO A 39 -5.15 15.31 3.97
N PRO A 40 -5.27 14.19 4.72
CA PRO A 40 -4.63 14.08 6.04
C PRO A 40 -3.10 14.15 5.94
N LEU A 41 -2.50 13.49 4.95
CA LEU A 41 -1.04 13.53 4.76
C LEU A 41 -0.57 14.94 4.37
N GLY A 42 -1.33 15.65 3.54
CA GLY A 42 -1.04 17.04 3.18
C GLY A 42 -1.05 17.97 4.40
N VAL A 43 -2.00 17.78 5.32
CA VAL A 43 -2.08 18.55 6.58
C VAL A 43 -0.86 18.27 7.47
N LEU A 44 -0.44 17.02 7.60
CA LEU A 44 0.75 16.68 8.38
C LEU A 44 2.02 17.32 7.81
N GLN A 45 2.16 17.32 6.48
CA GLN A 45 3.27 17.98 5.81
C GLN A 45 3.25 19.50 6.03
N ASP A 46 2.06 20.14 6.01
CA ASP A 46 1.92 21.57 6.29
C ASP A 46 2.24 21.94 7.74
N LYS A 47 2.05 21.01 8.69
CA LYS A 47 2.52 21.15 10.07
C LYS A 47 4.06 21.06 10.20
N GLY A 48 4.78 20.74 9.12
CA GLY A 48 6.24 20.64 9.08
C GLY A 48 6.78 19.22 9.28
N PHE A 49 5.93 18.20 9.37
CA PHE A 49 6.38 16.81 9.48
C PHE A 49 6.86 16.24 8.15
N LYS A 50 7.88 15.39 8.21
CA LYS A 50 8.32 14.57 7.09
C LYS A 50 7.41 13.36 6.97
N VAL A 51 6.48 13.42 6.02
CA VAL A 51 5.52 12.35 5.77
C VAL A 51 5.68 11.75 4.39
N ALA A 52 5.45 10.45 4.29
CA ALA A 52 5.43 9.72 3.03
C ALA A 52 4.33 8.64 3.04
N LEU A 53 3.93 8.20 1.86
CA LEU A 53 2.97 7.10 1.66
C LEU A 53 3.65 5.93 0.96
N VAL A 54 3.35 4.71 1.41
CA VAL A 54 3.76 3.46 0.76
C VAL A 54 2.53 2.56 0.64
N THR A 55 2.23 2.07 -0.56
CA THR A 55 1.07 1.20 -0.78
C THR A 55 1.28 0.24 -1.94
N ASP A 56 0.75 -0.98 -1.80
CA ASP A 56 0.60 -1.95 -2.89
C ASP A 56 -0.58 -1.63 -3.81
N GLY A 57 -1.40 -0.64 -3.45
CA GLY A 57 -2.49 -0.11 -4.27
C GLY A 57 -2.13 1.19 -4.99
N ARG A 58 -3.15 2.02 -5.26
CA ARG A 58 -3.01 3.24 -6.07
C ARG A 58 -3.68 4.48 -5.49
N MET A 59 -3.22 5.63 -5.96
CA MET A 59 -3.81 6.94 -5.72
C MET A 59 -4.55 7.43 -6.98
N SER A 60 -5.34 8.49 -6.87
CA SER A 60 -6.23 9.00 -7.95
C SER A 60 -5.50 9.68 -9.12
N GLY A 61 -4.25 9.30 -9.42
CA GLY A 61 -3.43 9.84 -10.52
C GLY A 61 -3.03 11.31 -10.39
N ALA A 62 -3.59 12.06 -9.45
CA ALA A 62 -3.21 13.44 -9.18
C ALA A 62 -1.88 13.49 -8.39
N SER A 63 -0.87 14.14 -8.95
CA SER A 63 0.40 14.40 -8.27
C SER A 63 0.14 15.25 -7.03
N GLY A 64 0.24 14.63 -5.85
CA GLY A 64 0.24 15.32 -4.57
C GLY A 64 1.62 15.85 -4.20
N LYS A 65 1.69 16.73 -3.20
CA LYS A 65 2.94 17.24 -2.61
C LYS A 65 3.66 16.25 -1.67
N VAL A 66 2.99 15.17 -1.29
CA VAL A 66 3.51 14.13 -0.39
C VAL A 66 4.19 13.03 -1.22
N PRO A 67 5.46 12.67 -0.93
CA PRO A 67 6.12 11.55 -1.57
C PRO A 67 5.32 10.25 -1.38
N ALA A 68 5.02 9.56 -2.48
CA ALA A 68 4.23 8.34 -2.45
C ALA A 68 4.86 7.25 -3.34
N ALA A 69 5.16 6.10 -2.74
CA ALA A 69 5.42 4.87 -3.48
C ALA A 69 4.11 4.10 -3.61
N ILE A 70 3.61 4.01 -4.83
CA ILE A 70 2.38 3.29 -5.19
C ILE A 70 2.71 2.06 -6.03
N HIS A 71 1.76 1.14 -6.18
CA HIS A 71 1.91 -0.09 -6.96
C HIS A 71 3.07 -0.99 -6.48
N LEU A 72 3.38 -0.97 -5.19
CA LEU A 72 4.40 -1.87 -4.64
C LEU A 72 4.09 -3.33 -5.02
N THR A 73 5.09 -3.96 -5.62
CA THR A 73 5.00 -5.31 -6.18
C THR A 73 6.19 -6.14 -5.64
N PRO A 74 5.98 -7.40 -5.18
CA PRO A 74 4.69 -8.08 -5.02
C PRO A 74 3.78 -7.41 -3.96
N GLU A 75 2.46 -7.54 -4.13
CA GLU A 75 1.48 -6.99 -3.17
C GLU A 75 1.47 -7.78 -1.86
N ALA A 76 0.89 -7.20 -0.80
CA ALA A 76 0.81 -7.84 0.52
C ALA A 76 0.11 -9.20 0.50
N LEU A 77 -0.97 -9.34 -0.28
CA LEU A 77 -1.71 -10.61 -0.38
C LEU A 77 -0.85 -11.73 -1.00
N ALA A 78 0.04 -11.38 -1.93
CA ALA A 78 0.95 -12.30 -2.59
C ALA A 78 2.23 -12.59 -1.77
N GLY A 79 2.27 -12.17 -0.50
CA GLY A 79 3.43 -12.36 0.37
C GLY A 79 4.58 -11.37 0.11
N GLY A 80 4.30 -10.25 -0.55
CA GLY A 80 5.30 -9.22 -0.83
C GLY A 80 5.93 -8.62 0.42
N PRO A 81 7.15 -8.07 0.34
CA PRO A 81 7.89 -7.55 1.49
C PRO A 81 7.14 -6.47 2.30
N ILE A 82 6.23 -5.72 1.67
CA ILE A 82 5.37 -4.74 2.34
C ILE A 82 4.55 -5.37 3.48
N ALA A 83 4.17 -6.64 3.38
CA ALA A 83 3.42 -7.36 4.43
C ALA A 83 4.26 -7.73 5.66
N LYS A 84 5.61 -7.61 5.61
CA LYS A 84 6.50 -7.80 6.77
C LYS A 84 6.69 -6.54 7.61
N LEU A 85 6.30 -5.37 7.11
CA LEU A 85 6.40 -4.11 7.84
C LEU A 85 5.53 -4.12 9.11
N ARG A 86 6.07 -3.53 10.17
CA ARG A 86 5.45 -3.38 11.48
C ARG A 86 5.50 -1.92 11.91
N ASP A 87 4.56 -1.51 12.75
CA ASP A 87 4.57 -0.15 13.29
C ASP A 87 5.87 0.09 14.08
N GLY A 88 6.54 1.21 13.78
CA GLY A 88 7.83 1.57 14.38
C GLY A 88 9.05 1.23 13.52
N ASP A 89 8.90 0.43 12.45
CA ASP A 89 10.00 0.21 11.50
C ASP A 89 10.46 1.52 10.86
N ILE A 90 11.77 1.67 10.71
CA ILE A 90 12.34 2.77 9.95
C ILE A 90 12.32 2.41 8.47
N VAL A 91 11.56 3.17 7.68
CA VAL A 91 11.50 3.01 6.22
C VAL A 91 12.11 4.25 5.57
N ARG A 92 13.07 4.02 4.67
CA ARG A 92 13.62 5.06 3.80
C ARG A 92 12.90 5.01 2.47
N LEU A 93 12.22 6.11 2.11
CA LEU A 93 11.72 6.35 0.76
C LEU A 93 12.51 7.49 0.13
N CYS A 94 13.17 7.22 -1.00
CA CYS A 94 14.01 8.19 -1.69
C CYS A 94 13.56 8.35 -3.14
N GLY A 95 12.95 9.51 -3.45
CA GLY A 95 12.54 9.83 -4.81
C GLY A 95 13.70 10.20 -5.75
N HIS A 96 14.90 10.44 -5.22
CA HIS A 96 16.06 10.82 -6.03
C HIS A 96 16.74 9.61 -6.69
N ASP A 97 16.87 8.51 -5.96
CA ASP A 97 17.46 7.26 -6.47
C ASP A 97 16.41 6.19 -6.78
N GLY A 98 15.13 6.46 -6.51
CA GLY A 98 14.02 5.53 -6.75
C GLY A 98 13.96 4.36 -5.78
N SER A 99 14.61 4.46 -4.60
CA SER A 99 14.67 3.37 -3.63
C SER A 99 13.60 3.47 -2.55
N ILE A 100 13.15 2.28 -2.12
CA ILE A 100 12.41 2.07 -0.87
C ILE A 100 13.06 0.94 -0.10
N VAL A 101 13.48 1.23 1.14
CA VAL A 101 14.25 0.29 1.97
C VAL A 101 13.71 0.28 3.39
N ALA A 102 13.32 -0.89 3.89
CA ALA A 102 13.11 -1.09 5.31
C ALA A 102 14.48 -1.25 5.99
N LEU A 103 14.81 -0.34 6.91
CA LEU A 103 16.05 -0.36 7.68
C LEU A 103 15.87 -1.24 8.92
N VAL A 104 15.51 -2.49 8.68
CA VAL A 104 15.36 -3.55 9.69
C VAL A 104 16.54 -4.51 9.52
N ASP A 105 17.01 -5.10 10.62
CA ASP A 105 18.04 -6.12 10.56
C ASP A 105 17.62 -7.28 9.63
N PRO A 106 18.48 -7.77 8.72
CA PRO A 106 18.11 -8.82 7.78
C PRO A 106 17.63 -10.12 8.44
N ALA A 107 18.27 -10.55 9.53
CA ALA A 107 17.88 -11.78 10.21
C ALA A 107 16.51 -11.61 10.90
N GLU A 108 16.27 -10.43 11.48
CA GLU A 108 14.93 -10.10 11.98
C GLU A 108 13.91 -10.10 10.85
N TRP A 109 14.18 -9.38 9.75
CA TRP A 109 13.29 -9.26 8.60
C TRP A 109 12.90 -10.60 7.99
N ASP A 110 13.88 -11.49 7.85
CA ASP A 110 13.67 -12.84 7.29
C ASP A 110 12.81 -13.71 8.20
N ALA A 111 12.95 -13.57 9.52
CA ALA A 111 12.17 -14.30 10.51
C ALA A 111 10.72 -13.78 10.70
N ARG A 112 10.36 -12.63 10.12
CA ARG A 112 9.00 -12.07 10.29
C ARG A 112 7.95 -12.84 9.50
N ASP A 113 6.86 -13.16 10.19
CA ASP A 113 5.60 -13.54 9.56
C ASP A 113 5.00 -12.38 8.76
N GLN A 114 4.25 -12.75 7.73
CA GLN A 114 3.43 -11.81 6.96
C GLN A 114 2.27 -11.29 7.82
N ALA A 115 1.87 -10.05 7.59
CA ALA A 115 0.68 -9.50 8.21
C ALA A 115 -0.57 -10.32 7.87
N ALA A 116 -1.48 -10.43 8.84
CA ALA A 116 -2.74 -11.14 8.64
C ALA A 116 -3.54 -10.52 7.50
N THR A 117 -3.96 -11.35 6.55
CA THR A 117 -4.81 -10.93 5.44
C THR A 117 -6.17 -10.48 5.98
N PRO A 118 -6.62 -9.25 5.64
CA PRO A 118 -7.97 -8.81 5.99
C PRO A 118 -9.04 -9.69 5.37
N ALA A 119 -10.20 -9.80 6.03
CA ALA A 119 -11.34 -10.51 5.46
C ALA A 119 -11.73 -9.89 4.12
N ALA A 120 -11.92 -10.74 3.10
CA ALA A 120 -12.37 -10.28 1.79
C ALA A 120 -13.74 -9.62 1.91
N HIS A 121 -13.90 -8.46 1.28
CA HIS A 121 -15.20 -7.80 1.25
C HIS A 121 -16.13 -8.50 0.26
N VAL A 122 -17.29 -8.95 0.75
CA VAL A 122 -18.38 -9.56 -0.04
C VAL A 122 -19.55 -8.59 -0.20
N GLY A 123 -20.39 -8.81 -1.19
CA GLY A 123 -21.52 -7.98 -1.58
C GLY A 123 -21.23 -7.05 -2.77
N THR A 124 -22.25 -6.29 -3.18
CA THR A 124 -22.23 -5.33 -4.30
C THR A 124 -21.80 -5.95 -5.65
N GLY A 125 -22.01 -7.25 -5.83
CA GLY A 125 -21.65 -7.98 -7.05
C GLY A 125 -20.18 -8.34 -7.16
N ARG A 126 -19.37 -8.13 -6.12
CA ARG A 126 -17.92 -8.46 -6.11
C ARG A 126 -17.64 -9.95 -6.29
N GLU A 127 -18.62 -10.80 -6.02
CA GLU A 127 -18.58 -12.24 -6.24
C GLU A 127 -18.44 -12.57 -7.72
N LEU A 128 -19.11 -11.81 -8.59
CA LEU A 128 -19.07 -11.99 -10.05
C LEU A 128 -17.65 -11.78 -10.61
N PHE A 129 -16.83 -11.00 -9.91
CA PHE A 129 -15.47 -10.65 -10.31
C PHE A 129 -14.39 -11.41 -9.55
N ALA A 130 -14.76 -12.35 -8.67
CA ALA A 130 -13.79 -13.06 -7.82
C ALA A 130 -12.75 -13.82 -8.66
N PHE A 131 -13.16 -14.50 -9.73
CA PHE A 131 -12.24 -15.19 -10.64
C PHE A 131 -11.23 -14.23 -11.28
N MET A 132 -11.70 -13.10 -11.82
CA MET A 132 -10.83 -12.09 -12.41
C MET A 132 -9.90 -11.48 -11.35
N ARG A 133 -10.40 -11.17 -10.16
CA ARG A 133 -9.57 -10.60 -9.09
C ARG A 133 -8.45 -11.56 -8.66
N HIS A 134 -8.76 -12.83 -8.42
CA HIS A 134 -7.74 -13.82 -8.06
C HIS A 134 -6.76 -14.13 -9.20
N GLY A 135 -7.22 -14.02 -10.46
CA GLY A 135 -6.38 -14.22 -11.64
C GLY A 135 -5.60 -12.98 -12.08
N ALA A 136 -5.73 -11.84 -11.39
CA ALA A 136 -5.03 -10.61 -11.75
C ALA A 136 -3.52 -10.76 -11.53
N ASP A 137 -2.73 -10.26 -12.48
CA ASP A 137 -1.28 -10.20 -12.31
C ASP A 137 -0.84 -9.06 -11.37
N THR A 138 0.47 -8.88 -11.22
CA THR A 138 1.05 -7.77 -10.48
C THR A 138 0.71 -6.42 -11.09
N ALA A 139 0.78 -5.36 -10.28
CA ALA A 139 0.55 -4.00 -10.75
C ALA A 139 1.57 -3.58 -11.84
N GLU A 140 2.81 -4.05 -11.75
CA GLU A 140 3.86 -3.82 -12.76
C GLU A 140 3.52 -4.44 -14.13
N ARG A 141 2.79 -5.56 -14.14
CA ARG A 141 2.31 -6.25 -15.35
C ARG A 141 0.92 -5.81 -15.78
N GLY A 142 0.42 -4.71 -15.21
CA GLY A 142 -0.86 -4.08 -15.57
C GLY A 142 -2.06 -4.55 -14.75
N GLY A 143 -1.88 -5.41 -13.74
CA GLY A 143 -2.94 -5.80 -12.81
C GLY A 143 -4.13 -6.49 -13.47
N SER A 144 -3.93 -7.13 -14.63
CA SER A 144 -5.00 -7.63 -15.50
C SER A 144 -5.05 -9.15 -15.52
N ALA A 145 -6.21 -9.69 -15.22
CA ALA A 145 -6.47 -11.13 -15.34
C ALA A 145 -6.50 -11.62 -16.79
N MET A 146 -6.88 -10.74 -17.72
CA MET A 146 -6.94 -11.09 -19.14
C MET A 146 -5.55 -11.18 -19.75
N LEU A 147 -4.65 -10.25 -19.40
CA LEU A 147 -3.25 -10.28 -19.84
C LEU A 147 -2.53 -11.48 -19.22
N ALA A 148 -2.72 -11.71 -17.92
CA ALA A 148 -2.20 -12.89 -17.22
C ALA A 148 -2.62 -14.19 -17.91
N ALA A 149 -3.92 -14.35 -18.19
CA ALA A 149 -4.46 -15.54 -18.84
C ALA A 149 -3.93 -15.73 -20.28
N ALA A 150 -3.59 -14.64 -20.97
CA ALA A 150 -2.98 -14.66 -22.29
C ALA A 150 -1.45 -14.91 -22.26
N GLY A 151 -0.83 -14.96 -21.08
CA GLY A 151 0.63 -15.09 -20.92
C GLY A 151 1.41 -13.84 -21.33
N LEU A 152 0.77 -12.66 -21.24
CA LEU A 152 1.35 -11.36 -21.58
C LEU A 152 1.91 -10.65 -20.35
#